data_AF-A0A381KJC8-F1
#
_entry.id   AF-A0A381KJC8-F1
#
_cell.length_a   1.000
_cell.length_b   1.000
_cell.length_c   1.000
_cell.angle_alpha   90.00
_cell.angle_beta   90.00
_cell.angle_gamma   90.00
#
_symmetry.space_group_name_H-M   'P 1'
#
loop_
_entity.id
_entity.type
_entity.pdbx_description
1 polymer ?
#
loop_
_entity_poly.entity_id
_entity_poly.type
_entity_poly.pdbx_seq_one_letter_code
_entity_poly.pdbx_strand_id
1 'polypeptide(L)'
;MKIENLSIDDIKRGYIFNDDLNCYSCIKCTKTYEVGEIYKIGNRFFEASKAIELHMELEHSDYLEQLLNSDSKYNTLTENQKQLFQLFISDLPDKEIAKQVGVSTSTIRHQKFIFREKQNRLSSI
;
A
#
# COMPACT_ATOMS: atom_id res chain seq x y z
N MET A 1 0.31 -7.68 9.67
CA MET A 1 -0.92 -7.06 9.12
C MET A 1 -1.26 -7.74 7.80
N LYS A 2 -2.54 -8.02 7.49
CA LYS A 2 -2.90 -8.62 6.19
C LYS A 2 -3.07 -7.52 5.15
N ILE A 3 -2.26 -7.55 4.10
CA ILE A 3 -2.24 -6.56 3.01
C ILE A 3 -3.58 -6.50 2.25
N GLU A 4 -4.37 -7.58 2.32
CA GLU A 4 -5.67 -7.75 1.64
C GLU A 4 -6.73 -6.69 2.00
N ASN A 5 -6.57 -5.95 3.10
CA ASN A 5 -7.52 -4.94 3.57
C ASN A 5 -7.04 -3.49 3.41
N LEU A 6 -5.92 -3.28 2.72
CA LEU A 6 -5.29 -1.95 2.62
C LEU A 6 -5.65 -1.24 1.32
N SER A 7 -5.69 0.09 1.36
CA SER A 7 -5.95 0.91 0.18
C SER A 7 -4.76 0.86 -0.78
N ILE A 8 -5.00 1.13 -2.07
CA ILE A 8 -3.89 1.21 -3.05
C ILE A 8 -2.92 2.32 -2.66
N ASP A 9 -3.40 3.44 -2.13
CA ASP A 9 -2.54 4.54 -1.70
C ASP A 9 -1.71 4.16 -0.46
N ASP A 10 -2.28 3.40 0.47
CA ASP A 10 -1.53 2.87 1.63
C ASP A 10 -0.45 1.90 1.19
N ILE A 11 -0.76 1.02 0.23
CA ILE A 11 0.21 0.09 -0.33
C ILE A 11 1.27 0.86 -1.15
N LYS A 12 0.89 1.87 -1.93
CA LYS A 12 1.85 2.70 -2.68
C LYS A 12 2.82 3.41 -1.74
N ARG A 13 2.32 3.94 -0.61
CA ARG A 13 3.14 4.61 0.40
C ARG A 13 3.86 3.64 1.33
N GLY A 14 3.34 2.43 1.49
CA GLY A 14 3.87 1.35 2.35
C GLY A 14 3.60 1.50 3.85
N TYR A 15 2.75 2.46 4.23
CA TYR A 15 2.29 2.69 5.61
C TYR A 15 0.81 3.07 5.66
N ILE A 16 0.22 2.93 6.83
CA ILE A 16 -1.16 3.34 7.13
C ILE A 16 -1.17 4.32 8.29
N PHE A 17 -2.27 5.06 8.43
CA PHE A 17 -2.60 5.79 9.63
C PHE A 17 -3.69 5.05 10.41
N ASN A 18 -3.53 4.96 11.73
CA ASN A 18 -4.53 4.42 12.64
C ASN A 18 -5.11 5.57 13.45
N ASP A 19 -6.37 5.92 13.18
CA ASP A 19 -7.07 7.03 13.85
C ASP A 19 -7.30 6.74 15.34
N ASP A 20 -7.61 5.50 15.74
CA ASP A 20 -7.89 5.13 17.14
C ASP A 20 -6.66 5.27 18.03
N LEU A 21 -5.50 4.89 17.50
CA LEU A 21 -4.21 4.96 18.18
C LEU A 21 -3.42 6.23 17.85
N ASN A 22 -3.97 7.08 16.98
CA ASN A 22 -3.35 8.32 16.49
C ASN A 22 -1.88 8.11 16.05
N CYS A 23 -1.61 7.05 15.27
CA CYS A 23 -0.24 6.68 14.91
C CYS A 23 -0.12 6.17 13.46
N TYR A 24 1.03 6.42 12.85
CA TYR A 24 1.42 5.83 11.57
C TYR A 24 2.04 4.46 11.80
N SER A 25 1.71 3.48 10.96
CA SER A 25 2.22 2.12 11.04
C SER A 25 2.77 1.63 9.71
N CYS A 26 4.01 1.15 9.70
CA CYS A 26 4.63 0.54 8.54
C CYS A 26 4.00 -0.82 8.22
N ILE A 27 3.58 -1.04 6.98
CA ILE A 27 2.94 -2.29 6.54
C ILE A 27 3.96 -3.44 6.52
N LYS A 28 5.23 -3.14 6.22
CA LYS A 28 6.30 -4.14 6.04
C LYS A 28 6.86 -4.66 7.36
N CYS A 29 7.24 -3.76 8.26
CA CYS A 29 7.95 -4.13 9.50
C CYS A 29 7.15 -3.83 10.78
N THR A 30 5.91 -3.35 10.67
CA THR A 30 5.02 -3.03 11.80
C THR A 30 5.52 -1.95 12.75
N LYS A 31 6.58 -1.23 12.38
CA LYS A 31 7.08 -0.09 13.16
C LYS A 31 6.05 1.05 13.17
N THR A 32 5.85 1.65 14.33
CA THR A 32 4.85 2.70 14.54
C THR A 32 5.49 4.04 14.90
N TYR A 33 4.80 5.12 14.54
CA TYR A 33 5.16 6.50 14.83
C TYR A 33 3.90 7.24 15.32
N GLU A 34 3.85 7.57 16.61
CA GLU A 34 2.72 8.21 17.28
C GLU A 34 2.69 9.72 17.01
N VAL A 35 1.51 10.23 16.64
CA VAL A 35 1.32 11.66 16.39
C VAL A 35 1.43 12.44 17.70
N GLY A 36 2.20 13.53 17.65
CA GLY A 36 2.55 14.32 18.83
C GLY A 36 3.96 14.03 19.35
N GLU A 37 4.58 12.92 18.92
CA GLU A 37 5.98 12.65 19.18
C GLU A 37 6.89 13.21 18.08
N ILE A 38 8.12 13.54 18.49
CA ILE A 38 9.18 14.01 17.60
C ILE A 38 10.28 12.93 17.56
N TYR A 39 10.57 12.47 16.35
CA TYR A 39 11.53 11.41 16.10
C TYR A 39 12.83 11.97 15.57
N LYS A 40 13.94 11.52 16.15
CA LYS A 40 15.28 11.84 15.65
C LYS A 40 15.67 10.87 14.54
N ILE A 41 15.88 11.38 13.33
CA ILE A 41 16.36 10.61 12.18
C ILE A 41 17.65 11.26 11.70
N GLY A 42 18.76 10.55 11.84
CA GLY A 42 20.10 11.10 11.63
C GLY A 42 20.37 12.26 12.60
N ASN A 43 20.59 13.46 12.06
CA ASN A 43 20.88 14.67 12.83
C ASN A 43 19.72 15.67 12.86
N ARG A 44 18.53 15.26 12.42
CA ARG A 44 17.33 16.12 12.34
C ARG A 44 16.18 15.48 13.11
N PHE A 45 15.23 16.32 13.48
CA PHE A 45 14.03 15.95 14.20
C PHE A 45 12.82 16.12 13.28
N PHE A 46 11.90 15.15 13.31
CA PHE A 46 10.75 15.08 12.43
C PHE A 46 9.51 14.64 13.19
N GLU A 47 8.35 15.16 12.78
CA GLU A 47 7.06 14.68 13.26
C GLU A 47 6.75 13.28 12.71
N ALA A 48 5.84 12.58 13.36
CA ALA A 48 5.44 11.21 13.04
C ALA A 48 5.13 10.97 11.55
N SER A 49 4.41 11.90 10.92
CA SER A 49 4.06 11.85 9.49
C SER A 49 5.29 11.84 8.57
N LYS A 50 6.27 12.69 8.86
CA LYS A 50 7.52 12.73 8.09
C LYS A 50 8.45 11.59 8.48
N ALA A 51 8.41 11.16 9.73
CA ALA A 51 9.22 10.07 10.24
C ALA A 51 8.88 8.72 9.57
N ILE A 52 7.59 8.45 9.32
CA ILE A 52 7.17 7.23 8.60
C ILE A 52 7.55 7.28 7.11
N GLU A 53 7.44 8.44 6.46
CA GLU A 53 7.89 8.62 5.07
C GLU A 53 9.40 8.32 4.94
N LEU A 54 10.20 8.92 5.83
CA LEU A 54 11.64 8.69 5.86
C LEU A 54 11.98 7.24 6.21
N HIS A 55 11.20 6.61 7.09
CA HIS A 55 11.38 5.19 7.39
C HIS A 55 11.17 4.32 6.15
N MET A 56 10.14 4.60 5.35
CA MET A 56 9.92 3.89 4.09
C MET A 56 11.08 4.09 3.12
N GLU A 57 11.56 5.32 2.97
CA GLU A 57 12.67 5.63 2.06
C GLU A 57 14.00 4.99 2.51
N LEU A 58 14.27 4.91 3.81
CA LEU A 58 15.56 4.44 4.35
C LEU A 58 15.61 2.93 4.56
N GLU A 59 14.53 2.32 5.06
CA GLU A 59 14.50 0.90 5.47
C GLU A 59 13.80 0.02 4.43
N HIS A 60 12.98 0.61 3.56
CA HIS A 60 12.12 -0.10 2.62
C HIS A 60 12.11 0.57 1.24
N SER A 61 13.25 1.08 0.78
CA SER A 61 13.39 1.75 -0.52
C SER A 61 12.96 0.86 -1.70
N ASP A 62 13.12 -0.45 -1.54
CA ASP A 62 12.75 -1.49 -2.49
C ASP A 62 11.38 -2.12 -2.16
N TYR A 63 10.58 -1.50 -1.29
CA TYR A 63 9.28 -2.03 -0.84
C TYR A 63 8.40 -2.46 -2.02
N LEU A 64 8.22 -1.58 -3.00
CA LEU A 64 7.39 -1.86 -4.16
C LEU A 64 7.99 -2.99 -5.01
N GLU A 65 9.29 -2.96 -5.26
CA GLU A 65 9.95 -4.01 -6.04
C GLU A 65 9.87 -5.37 -5.35
N GLN A 66 10.08 -5.42 -4.03
CA GLN A 66 9.90 -6.64 -3.23
C GLN A 66 8.44 -7.07 -3.20
N LEU A 67 7.49 -6.15 -3.09
CA LEU A 67 6.07 -6.48 -3.09
C LEU A 67 5.65 -7.17 -4.41
N LEU A 68 6.23 -6.70 -5.53
CA LEU A 68 5.94 -7.18 -6.87
C LEU A 68 6.71 -8.46 -7.25
N ASN A 69 7.94 -8.63 -6.74
CA ASN A 69 8.82 -9.75 -7.11
C ASN A 69 8.90 -10.87 -6.06
N SER A 70 8.46 -10.65 -4.82
CA SER A 70 8.60 -11.69 -3.80
C SER A 70 7.48 -12.74 -3.90
N ASP A 71 7.86 -13.98 -4.14
CA ASP A 71 7.14 -15.19 -3.72
C ASP A 71 7.36 -15.48 -2.23
N SER A 72 7.49 -14.44 -1.41
CA SER A 72 7.80 -14.62 0.01
C SER A 72 6.54 -15.08 0.76
N LYS A 73 6.71 -16.07 1.65
CA LYS A 73 5.69 -16.66 2.53
C LYS A 73 4.82 -15.65 3.32
N TYR A 74 5.23 -14.38 3.39
CA TYR A 74 4.54 -13.30 4.10
C TYR A 74 3.70 -12.40 3.18
N ASN A 75 3.85 -12.57 1.87
CA ASN A 75 3.13 -11.82 0.86
C ASN A 75 1.91 -12.65 0.46
N THR A 76 0.83 -12.55 1.24
CA THR A 76 -0.47 -13.20 0.98
C THR A 76 -1.20 -12.59 -0.23
N LEU A 77 -0.48 -11.90 -1.12
CA LEU A 77 -1.03 -11.43 -2.37
C LEU A 77 -1.09 -12.61 -3.34
N THR A 78 -2.31 -13.02 -3.68
CA THR A 78 -2.54 -13.96 -4.78
C THR A 78 -1.92 -13.42 -6.06
N GLU A 79 -1.51 -14.30 -6.98
CA GLU A 79 -0.92 -13.91 -8.28
C GLU A 79 -1.79 -12.89 -9.03
N ASN A 80 -3.12 -13.05 -8.96
CA ASN A 80 -4.07 -12.09 -9.54
C ASN A 80 -4.01 -10.71 -8.86
N GLN A 81 -3.83 -10.65 -7.54
CA GLN A 81 -3.64 -9.38 -6.82
C GLN A 81 -2.31 -8.74 -7.18
N LYS A 82 -1.21 -9.50 -7.25
CA LYS A 82 0.11 -8.99 -7.70
C LYS A 82 0.02 -8.38 -9.10
N GLN A 83 -0.59 -9.09 -10.04
CA GLN A 83 -0.80 -8.58 -11.40
C GLN A 83 -1.66 -7.30 -11.40
N LEU A 84 -2.78 -7.29 -10.68
CA LEU A 84 -3.59 -6.08 -10.53
C LEU A 84 -2.77 -4.93 -9.95
N PHE A 85 -1.98 -5.15 -8.89
CA PHE A 85 -1.13 -4.12 -8.28
C PHE A 85 -0.06 -3.59 -9.23
N GLN A 86 0.64 -4.45 -9.97
CA GLN A 86 1.58 -4.02 -11.01
C GLN A 86 0.90 -3.10 -12.02
N LEU A 87 -0.34 -3.46 -12.41
CA LEU A 87 -1.13 -2.73 -13.39
C LEU A 87 -1.74 -1.43 -12.85
N PHE A 88 -1.91 -1.30 -11.53
CA PHE A 88 -2.33 -0.05 -10.86
C PHE A 88 -1.18 0.90 -10.54
N ILE A 89 0.03 0.37 -10.38
CA ILE A 89 1.25 1.15 -10.14
C ILE A 89 1.81 1.65 -11.46
N SER A 90 1.74 0.84 -12.52
CA SER A 90 1.93 1.33 -13.87
C SER A 90 0.78 2.28 -14.22
N ASP A 91 1.05 3.49 -14.70
CA ASP A 91 0.04 4.41 -15.24
C ASP A 91 -0.61 3.90 -16.56
N LEU A 92 -0.79 2.58 -16.69
CA LEU A 92 -1.32 1.94 -17.87
C LEU A 92 -2.84 2.16 -17.96
N PRO A 93 -3.36 2.50 -19.16
CA PRO A 93 -4.79 2.64 -19.37
C PRO A 93 -5.50 1.28 -19.27
N ASP A 94 -6.75 1.28 -18.77
CA ASP A 94 -7.57 0.08 -18.52
C ASP A 94 -7.60 -0.93 -19.68
N LYS A 95 -7.45 -0.45 -20.92
CA LYS A 95 -7.42 -1.25 -22.14
C LYS A 95 -6.17 -2.12 -22.27
N GLU A 96 -5.01 -1.60 -21.89
CA GLU A 96 -3.75 -2.33 -21.91
C GLU A 96 -3.72 -3.36 -20.76
N ILE A 97 -4.26 -2.98 -19.60
CA ILE A 97 -4.45 -3.86 -18.44
C ILE A 97 -5.32 -5.08 -18.81
N ALA A 98 -6.46 -4.83 -19.45
CA ALA A 98 -7.37 -5.88 -19.91
C ALA A 98 -6.69 -6.87 -20.88
N LYS A 99 -5.85 -6.34 -21.77
CA LYS A 99 -5.11 -7.13 -22.76
C LYS A 99 -4.02 -8.00 -22.13
N GLN A 100 -3.32 -7.50 -21.10
CA GLN A 100 -2.28 -8.26 -20.38
C GLN A 100 -2.86 -9.36 -19.48
N VAL A 101 -3.98 -9.10 -18.82
CA VAL A 101 -4.62 -10.06 -17.90
C VAL A 101 -5.54 -11.04 -18.64
N GLY A 102 -5.88 -10.77 -19.90
CA GLY A 102 -6.78 -11.60 -20.71
C GLY A 102 -8.25 -11.51 -20.26
N VAL A 103 -8.64 -10.42 -19.63
CA VAL A 103 -10.01 -10.15 -19.17
C VAL A 103 -10.58 -8.93 -19.89
N SER A 104 -11.91 -8.76 -19.85
CA SER A 104 -12.52 -7.60 -20.50
C SER A 104 -12.15 -6.29 -19.80
N THR A 105 -12.12 -5.18 -20.54
CA THR A 105 -11.95 -3.83 -19.97
C THR A 105 -13.00 -3.52 -18.91
N SER A 106 -14.22 -4.03 -19.09
CA SER A 106 -15.31 -3.90 -18.14
C SER A 106 -15.03 -4.69 -16.85
N THR A 107 -14.40 -5.86 -16.94
CA THR A 107 -13.96 -6.66 -15.78
C THR A 107 -12.89 -5.93 -15.00
N ILE A 108 -11.89 -5.33 -15.67
CA ILE A 108 -10.89 -4.48 -15.02
C ILE A 108 -11.55 -3.30 -14.34
N ARG A 109 -12.42 -2.56 -15.04
CA ARG A 109 -13.10 -1.40 -14.45
C ARG A 109 -13.98 -1.77 -13.26
N HIS A 110 -14.68 -2.89 -13.33
CA HIS A 110 -15.49 -3.41 -12.23
C HIS A 110 -14.61 -3.87 -11.06
N GLN A 111 -13.50 -4.56 -11.30
CA GLN A 111 -12.53 -4.90 -10.26
C GLN A 111 -11.94 -3.65 -9.61
N LYS A 112 -11.52 -2.65 -10.41
CA LYS A 112 -11.09 -1.33 -9.94
C LYS A 112 -12.16 -0.65 -9.09
N PHE A 113 -13.43 -0.79 -9.47
CA PHE A 113 -14.56 -0.20 -8.76
C PHE A 113 -14.86 -0.92 -7.44
N ILE A 114 -15.00 -2.25 -7.45
CA ILE A 114 -15.24 -3.08 -6.25
C ILE A 114 -14.10 -2.92 -5.24
N PHE A 115 -12.85 -2.85 -5.71
CA PHE A 115 -11.71 -2.63 -4.84
C PHE A 115 -11.73 -1.23 -4.23
N ARG A 116 -12.18 -0.20 -4.98
CA ARG A 116 -12.39 1.15 -4.46
C ARG A 116 -13.58 1.26 -3.51
N GLU A 117 -14.71 0.63 -3.80
CA GLU A 117 -15.89 0.66 -2.92
C GLU A 117 -15.67 -0.04 -1.59
N LYS A 118 -14.87 -1.12 -1.56
CA LYS A 118 -14.43 -1.73 -0.29
C LYS A 118 -13.69 -0.73 0.62
N GLN A 119 -13.07 0.32 0.04
CA GLN A 119 -12.43 1.40 0.80
C GLN A 119 -13.46 2.29 1.49
N ASN A 120 -14.55 2.64 0.80
CA ASN A 120 -15.61 3.49 1.38
C ASN A 120 -16.43 2.80 2.47
N ARG A 121 -16.42 1.46 2.53
CA ARG A 121 -17.24 0.71 3.49
C ARG A 121 -16.53 0.44 4.82
N LEU A 122 -15.20 0.52 4.88
CA LEU A 122 -14.44 0.43 6.15
C LEU A 122 -14.34 1.77 6.89
N SER A 123 -14.59 2.90 6.23
CA SER A 123 -14.61 4.24 6.85
C SER A 123 -15.97 4.60 7.50
N SER A 124 -16.84 3.63 7.78
CA SER A 124 -18.19 3.89 8.33
C SER A 124 -18.70 2.82 9.30
N ILE A 125 -17.81 2.09 9.98
CA ILE A 125 -18.17 1.25 11.13
C ILE A 125 -17.25 1.57 12.29
#